data_AF-A0A4R4LQY6-F1
#
_entry.id   AF-A0A4R4LQY6-F1
#
_cell.length_a   1.000
_cell.length_b   1.000
_cell.length_c   1.000
_cell.angle_alpha   90.00
_cell.angle_beta   90.00
_cell.angle_gamma   90.00
#
_symmetry.space_group_name_H-M   'P 1'
#
loop_
_entity.id
_entity.type
_entity.pdbx_description
1 polymer ?
#
loop_
_entity_poly.entity_id
_entity_poly.type
_entity_poly.pdbx_seq_one_letter_code
_entity_poly.pdbx_strand_id
1 'polypeptide(L)'
;MGRSDVLLRRVAAGATGVLCLVTLGGLPGALIGLLAAVAVWFSFGRLGNAERKRRRARLVADLPVAVDLLAACLRGGAPWHDAVAAVAEAVGGPLGDELIAVSVQIRLGADPADAWLALAEEPMLAPLARAATRAASTGAALAPSLSRLARDQRRVARSAAAARARAAGVRALAPLGLCFLPAFVLLGVVPAIAGIASTILIPR
;
A
#
# COMPACT_ATOMS: atom_id res chain seq x y z
N MET A 1 -10.05 16.25 17.50
CA MET A 1 -9.88 15.42 18.72
C MET A 1 -8.43 14.99 18.88
N GLY A 2 -7.52 15.84 19.37
CA GLY A 2 -6.09 15.48 19.39
C GLY A 2 -5.16 16.28 20.30
N ARG A 3 -5.69 17.25 21.07
CA ARG A 3 -4.88 18.09 21.98
C ARG A 3 -5.02 17.65 23.44
N SER A 4 -6.19 17.13 23.81
CA SER A 4 -6.52 16.58 25.12
C SER A 4 -5.77 15.27 25.41
N ASP A 5 -5.63 14.37 24.43
CA ASP A 5 -4.91 13.10 24.59
C ASP A 5 -3.40 13.29 24.76
N VAL A 6 -2.84 14.35 24.18
CA VAL A 6 -1.41 14.69 24.31
C VAL A 6 -1.14 15.32 25.68
N LEU A 7 -2.08 16.11 26.22
CA LEU A 7 -2.01 16.70 27.55
C LEU A 7 -2.15 15.64 28.65
N LEU A 8 -3.18 14.78 28.57
CA LEU A 8 -3.39 13.69 29.54
C LEU A 8 -2.14 12.78 29.66
N ARG A 9 -1.50 12.55 28.52
CA ARG A 9 -0.36 11.65 28.35
C ARG A 9 0.98 12.26 28.76
N ARG A 10 1.11 13.59 28.70
CA ARG A 10 2.23 14.34 29.29
C ARG A 10 2.11 14.42 30.82
N VAL A 11 0.89 14.58 31.33
CA VAL A 11 0.61 14.64 32.77
C VAL A 11 0.86 13.28 33.44
N ALA A 12 0.45 12.17 32.81
CA ALA A 12 0.72 10.83 33.32
C ALA A 12 2.22 10.49 33.35
N ALA A 13 2.98 10.86 32.31
CA ALA A 13 4.44 10.66 32.28
C ALA A 13 5.17 11.54 33.32
N GLY A 14 4.69 12.77 33.54
CA GLY A 14 5.20 13.64 34.59
C GLY A 14 4.90 13.11 35.99
N ALA A 15 3.69 12.60 36.22
CA ALA A 15 3.26 12.08 37.52
C ALA A 15 4.08 10.87 37.96
N THR A 16 4.38 9.92 37.05
CA THR A 16 5.23 8.75 37.38
C THR A 16 6.68 9.15 37.63
N GLY A 17 7.21 10.16 36.91
CA GLY A 17 8.55 10.70 37.15
C GLY A 17 8.68 11.41 38.48
N VAL A 18 7.66 12.20 38.86
CA VAL A 18 7.61 12.91 40.16
C VAL A 18 7.42 11.93 41.31
N LEU A 19 6.57 10.90 41.15
CA LEU A 19 6.34 9.88 42.18
C LEU A 19 7.61 9.08 42.48
N CYS A 20 8.41 8.71 41.45
CA CYS A 20 9.69 8.04 41.65
C CYS A 20 10.78 8.94 42.27
N LEU A 21 10.76 10.25 41.99
CA LEU A 21 11.70 11.21 42.58
C LEU A 21 11.46 11.42 44.07
N VAL A 22 10.20 11.30 44.51
CA VAL A 22 9.78 11.53 45.91
C VAL A 22 10.00 10.27 46.79
N THR A 23 9.97 9.06 46.24
CA THR A 23 10.02 7.82 47.03
C THR A 23 11.43 7.30 47.35
N LEU A 24 12.45 7.64 46.58
CA LEU A 24 13.84 7.23 46.84
C LEU A 24 14.78 8.44 46.75
N GLY A 25 15.01 9.12 47.86
CA GLY A 25 15.96 10.23 47.92
C GLY A 25 17.39 9.81 47.53
N GLY A 26 18.06 10.69 46.76
CA GLY A 26 19.47 10.56 46.39
C GLY A 26 19.75 10.57 44.88
N LEU A 27 21.02 10.77 44.51
CA LEU A 27 21.55 10.66 43.14
C LEU A 27 21.09 9.40 42.35
N PRO A 28 20.97 8.19 42.95
CA PRO A 28 20.51 7.03 42.19
C PRO A 28 19.03 7.13 41.77
N GLY A 29 18.17 7.79 42.55
CA GLY A 29 16.76 8.01 42.20
C GLY A 29 16.62 8.95 41.00
N ALA A 30 17.47 9.97 40.91
CA ALA A 30 17.50 10.89 39.77
C ALA A 30 17.93 10.18 38.47
N LEU A 31 18.91 9.28 38.54
CA LEU A 31 19.38 8.50 37.38
C LEU A 31 18.32 7.51 36.89
N ILE A 32 17.67 6.78 37.80
CA ILE A 32 16.61 5.82 37.44
C ILE A 32 15.38 6.55 36.89
N GLY A 33 15.00 7.69 37.48
CA GLY A 33 13.91 8.53 36.99
C GLY A 33 14.17 9.10 35.59
N LEU A 34 15.40 9.57 35.33
CA LEU A 34 15.80 10.04 34.00
C LEU A 34 15.77 8.90 32.96
N LEU A 35 16.31 7.73 33.31
CA LEU A 35 16.27 6.56 32.41
C LEU A 35 14.85 6.09 32.14
N ALA A 36 13.97 6.06 33.14
CA ALA A 36 12.57 5.72 32.96
C ALA A 36 11.85 6.75 32.08
N ALA A 37 12.08 8.05 32.29
CA ALA A 37 11.51 9.11 31.45
C ALA A 37 11.97 9.01 29.99
N VAL A 38 13.26 8.75 29.77
CA VAL A 38 13.83 8.54 28.42
C VAL A 38 13.28 7.24 27.79
N ALA A 39 13.18 6.15 28.55
CA ALA A 39 12.65 4.89 28.06
C ALA A 39 11.16 4.99 27.68
N VAL A 40 10.37 5.71 28.48
CA VAL A 40 8.95 6.02 28.20
C VAL A 40 8.87 6.91 26.95
N TRP A 41 9.63 8.00 26.88
CA TRP A 41 9.67 8.88 25.71
C TRP A 41 10.03 8.12 24.42
N PHE A 42 11.06 7.27 24.49
CA PHE A 42 11.55 6.50 23.34
C PHE A 42 10.56 5.40 22.92
N SER A 43 10.00 4.67 23.88
CA SER A 43 9.01 3.62 23.62
C SER A 43 7.73 4.20 23.00
N PHE A 44 7.26 5.35 23.49
CA PHE A 44 6.08 6.00 22.95
C PHE A 44 6.31 6.65 21.57
N GLY A 45 7.52 7.15 21.29
CA GLY A 45 7.91 7.56 19.94
C GLY A 45 7.89 6.40 18.94
N ARG A 46 8.33 5.21 19.37
CA ARG A 46 8.25 3.99 18.57
C ARG A 46 6.82 3.53 18.28
N LEU A 47 5.95 3.55 19.29
CA LEU A 47 4.53 3.16 19.14
C LEU A 47 3.79 4.10 18.17
N GLY A 48 4.00 5.42 18.29
CA GLY A 48 3.40 6.39 17.36
C GLY A 48 3.89 6.21 15.91
N ASN A 49 5.18 5.93 15.74
CA ASN A 49 5.75 5.64 14.42
C ASN A 49 5.26 4.31 13.84
N ALA A 50 5.09 3.29 14.68
CA ALA A 50 4.56 2.00 14.26
C ALA A 50 3.11 2.12 13.77
N GLU A 51 2.27 2.89 14.49
CA GLU A 51 0.87 3.11 14.10
C GLU A 51 0.76 3.92 12.82
N ARG A 52 1.53 5.02 12.68
CA ARG A 52 1.60 5.79 11.43
C ARG A 52 2.07 4.93 10.25
N LYS A 53 3.07 4.06 10.47
CA LYS A 53 3.57 3.14 9.44
C LYS A 53 2.51 2.11 9.05
N ARG A 54 1.76 1.57 10.02
CA ARG A 54 0.64 0.65 9.77
C ARG A 54 -0.48 1.33 8.99
N ARG A 55 -0.90 2.54 9.40
CA ARG A 55 -1.90 3.34 8.69
C ARG A 55 -1.47 3.59 7.25
N ARG A 56 -0.24 4.05 7.04
CA ARG A 56 0.30 4.29 5.70
C ARG A 56 0.33 3.01 4.87
N ALA A 57 0.76 1.88 5.43
CA ALA A 57 0.77 0.60 4.73
C ALA A 57 -0.63 0.17 4.26
N ARG A 58 -1.67 0.39 5.06
CA ARG A 58 -3.07 0.14 4.67
C ARG A 58 -3.51 1.08 3.54
N LEU A 59 -3.23 2.38 3.66
CA LEU A 59 -3.49 3.33 2.56
C LEU A 59 -2.85 2.87 1.24
N VAL A 60 -1.62 2.36 1.27
CA VAL A 60 -0.95 1.83 0.06
C VAL A 60 -1.65 0.60 -0.49
N ALA A 61 -2.08 -0.32 0.38
CA ALA A 61 -2.71 -1.56 -0.02
C ALA A 61 -4.11 -1.35 -0.60
N ASP A 62 -4.85 -0.40 -0.04
CA ASP A 62 -6.26 -0.15 -0.38
C ASP A 62 -6.40 0.79 -1.60
N LEU A 63 -5.39 1.62 -1.87
CA LEU A 63 -5.42 2.60 -2.96
C LEU A 63 -5.66 1.99 -4.35
N PRO A 64 -5.00 0.89 -4.77
CA PRO A 64 -5.27 0.26 -6.07
C PRO A 64 -6.72 -0.21 -6.18
N VAL A 65 -7.25 -0.81 -5.11
CA VAL A 65 -8.63 -1.31 -5.06
C VAL A 65 -9.63 -0.15 -5.16
N ALA A 66 -9.39 0.94 -4.42
CA ALA A 66 -10.23 2.13 -4.48
C ALA A 66 -10.24 2.75 -5.89
N VAL A 67 -9.09 2.83 -6.55
CA VAL A 67 -8.98 3.34 -7.92
C VAL A 67 -9.71 2.44 -8.92
N ASP A 68 -9.58 1.11 -8.77
CA ASP A 68 -10.26 0.15 -9.64
C ASP A 68 -11.78 0.20 -9.48
N LEU A 69 -12.28 0.35 -8.25
CA LEU A 69 -13.70 0.49 -7.96
C LEU A 69 -14.24 1.83 -8.47
N LEU A 70 -13.54 2.95 -8.25
CA LEU A 70 -13.91 4.26 -8.83
C LEU A 70 -14.00 4.17 -10.34
N ALA A 71 -13.00 3.55 -10.98
CA ALA A 71 -13.01 3.34 -12.42
C ALA A 71 -14.17 2.42 -12.87
N ALA A 72 -14.55 1.42 -12.07
CA ALA A 72 -15.70 0.56 -12.34
C ALA A 72 -17.03 1.31 -12.27
N CYS A 73 -17.25 2.11 -11.21
CA CYS A 73 -18.44 2.94 -11.04
C CYS A 73 -18.60 3.94 -12.19
N LEU A 74 -17.51 4.62 -12.57
CA LEU A 74 -17.54 5.58 -13.68
C LEU A 74 -17.79 4.91 -15.04
N ARG A 75 -17.24 3.70 -15.25
CA ARG A 75 -17.58 2.90 -16.46
C ARG A 75 -19.04 2.46 -16.48
N GLY A 76 -19.66 2.30 -15.31
CA GLY A 76 -21.09 2.05 -15.16
C GLY A 76 -21.97 3.28 -15.37
N GLY A 77 -21.37 4.46 -15.56
CA GLY A 77 -22.10 5.73 -15.72
C GLY A 77 -22.53 6.37 -14.41
N ALA A 78 -22.03 5.89 -13.26
CA ALA A 78 -22.32 6.52 -11.97
C ALA A 78 -21.76 7.95 -11.92
N PRO A 79 -22.52 8.93 -11.38
CA PRO A 79 -22.00 10.26 -11.11
C PRO A 79 -20.76 10.20 -10.21
N TRP A 80 -19.79 11.10 -10.43
CA TRP A 80 -18.52 11.13 -9.68
C TRP A 80 -18.74 11.18 -8.16
N HIS A 81 -19.67 11.99 -7.69
CA HIS A 81 -19.98 12.12 -6.26
C HIS A 81 -20.53 10.82 -5.67
N ASP A 82 -21.44 10.14 -6.38
CA ASP A 82 -22.03 8.87 -5.94
C ASP A 82 -20.99 7.74 -5.99
N ALA A 83 -20.14 7.72 -7.02
CA ALA A 83 -19.04 6.78 -7.14
C ALA A 83 -18.05 6.91 -5.97
N VAL A 84 -17.67 8.14 -5.60
CA VAL A 84 -16.76 8.38 -4.47
C VAL A 84 -17.39 7.92 -3.15
N ALA A 85 -18.65 8.25 -2.90
CA ALA A 85 -19.36 7.80 -1.69
C ALA A 85 -19.43 6.27 -1.61
N ALA A 86 -19.84 5.60 -2.69
CA ALA A 86 -19.95 4.15 -2.75
C ALA A 86 -18.59 3.45 -2.57
N VAL A 87 -17.52 3.98 -3.17
CA VAL A 87 -16.17 3.42 -3.01
C VAL A 87 -15.62 3.66 -1.62
N ALA A 88 -15.90 4.82 -1.02
CA ALA A 88 -15.43 5.10 0.33
C ALA A 88 -16.02 4.13 1.37
N GLU A 89 -17.32 3.81 1.22
CA GLU A 89 -18.01 2.81 2.05
C GLU A 89 -17.50 1.39 1.77
N ALA A 90 -17.25 1.03 0.50
CA ALA A 90 -16.80 -0.30 0.11
C ALA A 90 -15.35 -0.60 0.52
N VAL A 91 -14.45 0.39 0.44
CA VAL A 91 -13.04 0.24 0.81
C VAL A 91 -12.87 0.30 2.32
N GLY A 92 -13.57 1.22 2.98
CA GLY A 92 -13.47 1.44 4.42
C GLY A 92 -12.05 1.74 4.89
N GLY A 93 -11.82 1.57 6.20
CA GLY A 93 -10.52 1.78 6.81
C GLY A 93 -9.97 3.20 6.60
N PRO A 94 -8.64 3.38 6.75
CA PRO A 94 -8.04 4.71 6.68
C PRO A 94 -8.26 5.44 5.35
N LEU A 95 -8.40 4.70 4.24
CA LEU A 95 -8.61 5.31 2.93
C LEU A 95 -10.08 5.72 2.72
N GLY A 96 -11.02 4.86 3.11
CA GLY A 96 -12.45 5.17 3.09
C GLY A 96 -12.77 6.38 3.96
N ASP A 97 -12.19 6.48 5.16
CA ASP A 97 -12.38 7.62 6.06
C ASP A 97 -11.96 8.96 5.42
N GLU A 98 -10.83 8.98 4.70
CA GLU A 98 -10.35 10.18 4.00
C GLU A 98 -11.27 10.57 2.83
N LEU A 99 -11.76 9.58 2.06
CA LEU A 99 -12.71 9.82 0.97
C LEU A 99 -14.07 10.31 1.49
N ILE A 100 -14.56 9.75 2.60
CA ILE A 100 -15.76 10.24 3.29
C ILE A 100 -15.53 11.68 3.75
N ALA A 101 -14.39 11.99 4.37
CA ALA A 101 -14.08 13.33 4.84
C ALA A 101 -14.14 14.37 3.70
N VAL A 102 -13.56 14.06 2.54
CA VAL A 102 -13.64 14.91 1.35
C VAL A 102 -15.09 15.10 0.90
N SER A 103 -15.86 14.01 0.82
CA SER A 103 -17.27 14.08 0.42
C SER A 103 -18.10 14.96 1.37
N VAL A 104 -17.83 14.88 2.67
CA VAL A 104 -18.50 15.68 3.70
C VAL A 104 -18.10 17.15 3.57
N GLN A 105 -16.82 17.46 3.38
CA GLN A 105 -16.36 18.84 3.17
C GLN A 105 -17.05 19.49 1.97
N ILE A 106 -17.15 18.78 0.85
CA ILE A 106 -17.84 19.27 -0.35
C ILE A 106 -19.34 19.48 -0.07
N ARG A 107 -19.99 18.56 0.66
CA ARG A 107 -21.41 18.71 1.06
C ARG A 107 -21.64 19.90 2.01
N LEU A 108 -20.62 20.29 2.78
CA LEU A 108 -20.64 21.45 3.66
C LEU A 108 -20.33 22.77 2.90
N GLY A 109 -20.12 22.70 1.58
CA GLY A 109 -19.89 23.87 0.73
C GLY A 109 -18.42 24.24 0.53
N ALA A 110 -17.47 23.36 0.90
CA ALA A 110 -16.06 23.57 0.55
C ALA A 110 -15.85 23.48 -0.97
N ASP A 111 -14.87 24.22 -1.49
CA ASP A 111 -14.45 24.09 -2.89
C ASP A 111 -13.97 22.64 -3.14
N PRO A 112 -14.56 21.91 -4.11
CA PRO A 112 -14.10 20.57 -4.47
C PRO A 112 -12.62 20.50 -4.79
N ALA A 113 -12.04 21.53 -5.41
CA ALA A 113 -10.62 21.54 -5.74
C ALA A 113 -9.76 21.48 -4.46
N ASP A 114 -10.08 22.31 -3.48
CA ASP A 114 -9.37 22.39 -2.21
C ASP A 114 -9.58 21.13 -1.34
N ALA A 115 -10.81 20.62 -1.29
CA ALA A 115 -11.13 19.40 -0.54
C ALA A 115 -10.32 18.19 -1.03
N TRP A 116 -10.19 18.03 -2.36
CA TRP A 116 -9.36 16.96 -2.93
C TRP A 116 -7.87 17.24 -2.78
N LEU A 117 -7.42 18.51 -2.86
CA LEU A 117 -6.01 18.86 -2.67
C LEU A 117 -5.53 18.63 -1.23
N ALA A 118 -6.40 18.69 -0.22
CA ALA A 118 -6.06 18.32 1.15
C ALA A 118 -5.55 16.86 1.23
N LEU A 119 -6.09 15.94 0.42
CA LEU A 119 -5.59 14.57 0.32
C LEU A 119 -4.20 14.46 -0.33
N ALA A 120 -3.75 15.48 -1.06
CA ALA A 120 -2.44 15.49 -1.71
C ALA A 120 -1.29 15.73 -0.71
N GLU A 121 -1.56 16.14 0.54
CA GLU A 121 -0.56 16.18 1.62
C GLU A 121 0.07 14.81 1.84
N GLU A 122 -0.70 13.74 1.65
CA GLU A 122 -0.17 12.39 1.61
C GLU A 122 0.36 12.09 0.19
N PRO A 123 1.69 11.89 0.00
CA PRO A 123 2.31 11.81 -1.32
C PRO A 123 1.74 10.70 -2.21
N MET A 124 1.20 9.66 -1.58
CA MET A 124 0.66 8.47 -2.23
C MET A 124 -0.76 8.72 -2.77
N LEU A 125 -1.51 9.62 -2.14
CA LEU A 125 -2.85 10.02 -2.53
C LEU A 125 -2.84 11.21 -3.51
N ALA A 126 -1.73 11.94 -3.60
CA ALA A 126 -1.57 13.06 -4.51
C ALA A 126 -1.95 12.78 -5.99
N PRO A 127 -1.63 11.61 -6.59
CA PRO A 127 -2.09 11.31 -7.95
C PRO A 127 -3.61 11.18 -8.06
N LEU A 128 -4.25 10.54 -7.07
CA LEU A 128 -5.70 10.39 -6.99
C LEU A 128 -6.37 11.75 -6.78
N ALA A 129 -5.89 12.54 -5.82
CA ALA A 129 -6.36 13.90 -5.55
C ALA A 129 -6.34 14.77 -6.81
N ARG A 130 -5.22 14.79 -7.55
CA ARG A 130 -5.12 15.56 -8.80
C ARG A 130 -6.01 15.03 -9.92
N ALA A 131 -6.26 13.73 -9.98
CA ALA A 131 -7.20 13.16 -10.94
C ALA A 131 -8.65 13.53 -10.59
N ALA A 132 -8.97 13.51 -9.30
CA ALA A 132 -10.26 13.87 -8.74
C ALA A 132 -10.58 15.36 -8.92
N THR A 133 -9.63 16.27 -8.69
CA THR A 133 -9.82 17.71 -8.93
C THR A 133 -10.12 18.00 -10.40
N ARG A 134 -9.41 17.36 -11.33
CA ARG A 134 -9.68 17.47 -12.77
C ARG A 134 -11.04 16.90 -13.16
N ALA A 135 -11.47 15.82 -12.52
CA ALA A 135 -12.78 15.21 -12.75
C ALA A 135 -13.92 16.07 -12.18
N ALA A 136 -13.69 16.72 -11.03
CA ALA A 136 -14.65 17.62 -10.39
C ALA A 136 -14.83 18.94 -11.17
N SER A 137 -13.76 19.49 -11.76
CA SER A 137 -13.81 20.76 -12.51
C SER A 137 -14.50 20.66 -13.87
N THR A 138 -14.70 19.45 -14.40
CA THR A 138 -15.30 19.21 -15.74
C THR A 138 -16.78 18.83 -15.67
N GLY A 139 -17.47 19.26 -14.61
CA GLY A 139 -18.90 19.04 -14.35
C GLY A 139 -19.73 18.76 -15.61
N ALA A 140 -20.26 17.53 -15.69
CA ALA A 140 -21.31 17.11 -16.63
C ALA A 140 -21.02 16.87 -18.13
N ALA A 141 -19.77 16.86 -18.64
CA ALA A 141 -19.53 16.48 -20.06
C ALA A 141 -18.36 15.49 -20.35
N LEU A 142 -17.97 14.63 -19.40
CA LEU A 142 -16.88 13.64 -19.62
C LEU A 142 -17.31 12.28 -20.19
N ALA A 143 -18.61 11.98 -20.29
CA ALA A 143 -19.11 10.65 -20.67
C ALA A 143 -18.58 10.13 -22.04
N PRO A 144 -18.46 10.96 -23.11
CA PRO A 144 -17.91 10.50 -24.39
C PRO A 144 -16.41 10.21 -24.35
N SER A 145 -15.65 10.95 -23.53
CA SER A 145 -14.20 10.80 -23.40
C SER A 145 -13.83 9.61 -22.52
N LEU A 146 -14.56 9.40 -21.42
CA LEU A 146 -14.41 8.23 -20.54
C LEU A 146 -14.86 6.94 -21.21
N SER A 147 -15.90 6.97 -22.05
CA SER A 147 -16.31 5.79 -22.82
C SER A 147 -15.26 5.38 -23.87
N ARG A 148 -14.53 6.34 -24.45
CA ARG A 148 -13.39 6.06 -25.34
C ARG A 148 -12.21 5.47 -24.57
N LEU A 149 -11.84 6.06 -23.43
CA LEU A 149 -10.76 5.56 -22.57
C LEU A 149 -11.08 4.18 -21.98
N ALA A 150 -12.35 3.91 -21.66
CA ALA A 150 -12.80 2.60 -21.20
C ALA A 150 -12.65 1.50 -22.26
N ARG A 151 -12.80 1.82 -23.56
CA ARG A 151 -12.55 0.86 -24.64
C ARG A 151 -11.07 0.52 -24.76
N ASP A 152 -10.19 1.51 -24.65
CA ASP A 152 -8.74 1.30 -24.71
C ASP A 152 -8.24 0.50 -23.50
N GLN A 153 -8.70 0.81 -22.29
CA GLN A 153 -8.32 0.04 -21.11
C GLN A 153 -8.84 -1.41 -21.16
N ARG A 154 -10.01 -1.67 -21.75
CA ARG A 154 -10.48 -3.05 -22.00
C ARG A 154 -9.55 -3.80 -22.97
N ARG A 155 -8.98 -3.14 -23.98
CA ARG A 155 -7.98 -3.75 -24.87
C ARG A 155 -6.69 -4.09 -24.12
N VAL A 156 -6.19 -3.17 -23.28
CA VAL A 156 -4.98 -3.38 -22.48
C VAL A 156 -5.18 -4.47 -21.42
N ALA A 157 -6.33 -4.52 -20.75
CA ALA A 157 -6.64 -5.56 -19.78
C ALA A 157 -6.70 -6.96 -20.43
N ARG A 158 -7.31 -7.06 -21.63
CA ARG A 158 -7.36 -8.31 -22.41
C ARG A 158 -5.96 -8.78 -22.81
N SER A 159 -5.09 -7.87 -23.25
CA SER A 159 -3.71 -8.25 -23.62
C SER A 159 -2.89 -8.66 -22.40
N ALA A 160 -3.03 -7.98 -21.26
CA ALA A 160 -2.36 -8.34 -20.03
C ALA A 160 -2.85 -9.69 -19.45
N ALA A 161 -4.16 -9.98 -19.53
CA ALA A 161 -4.71 -11.28 -19.15
C ALA A 161 -4.16 -12.41 -20.04
N ALA A 162 -4.11 -12.20 -21.36
CA ALA A 162 -3.49 -13.14 -22.29
C ALA A 162 -1.99 -13.35 -22.01
N ALA A 163 -1.26 -12.28 -21.68
CA ALA A 163 0.16 -12.38 -21.30
C ALA A 163 0.36 -13.19 -20.02
N ARG A 164 -0.47 -12.99 -18.99
CA ARG A 164 -0.44 -13.79 -17.75
C ARG A 164 -0.77 -15.26 -18.00
N ALA A 165 -1.74 -15.56 -18.85
CA ALA A 165 -2.07 -16.93 -19.23
C ALA A 165 -0.90 -17.63 -19.94
N ARG A 166 -0.20 -16.94 -20.85
CA ARG A 166 1.02 -17.47 -21.50
C ARG A 166 2.16 -17.67 -20.51
N ALA A 167 2.37 -16.72 -19.60
CA ALA A 167 3.39 -16.85 -18.56
C ALA A 167 3.09 -18.01 -17.59
N ALA A 168 1.83 -18.26 -17.27
CA ALA A 168 1.40 -19.43 -16.51
C ALA A 168 1.72 -20.73 -17.25
N GLY A 169 1.49 -20.78 -18.57
CA GLY A 169 1.90 -21.90 -19.43
C GLY A 169 3.41 -22.16 -19.36
N VAL A 170 4.24 -21.13 -19.53
CA VAL A 170 5.72 -21.26 -19.42
C VAL A 170 6.15 -21.74 -18.03
N ARG A 171 5.52 -21.22 -16.96
CA ARG A 171 5.79 -21.68 -15.59
C ARG A 171 5.35 -23.13 -15.34
N ALA A 172 4.35 -23.64 -16.05
CA ALA A 172 3.96 -25.05 -15.97
C ALA A 172 4.99 -25.97 -16.65
N LEU A 173 5.67 -25.51 -17.70
CA LEU A 173 6.77 -26.24 -18.33
C LEU A 173 8.09 -26.16 -17.54
N ALA A 174 8.27 -25.14 -16.69
CA ALA A 174 9.47 -24.99 -15.86
C ALA A 174 9.82 -26.22 -14.98
N PRO A 175 8.89 -26.81 -14.19
CA PRO A 175 9.19 -28.01 -13.39
C PRO A 175 9.48 -29.24 -14.27
N LEU A 176 8.84 -29.36 -15.43
CA LEU A 176 9.13 -30.45 -16.38
C LEU A 176 10.54 -30.34 -16.94
N GLY A 177 10.97 -29.14 -17.34
CA GLY A 177 12.35 -28.89 -17.79
C GLY A 177 13.38 -29.11 -16.68
N LEU A 178 13.09 -28.69 -15.45
CA LEU A 178 13.97 -28.89 -14.29
C LEU A 178 14.13 -30.37 -13.92
N CYS A 179 13.12 -31.20 -14.19
CA CYS A 179 13.17 -32.65 -13.97
C CYS A 179 13.85 -33.39 -15.14
N PHE A 180 13.72 -32.89 -16.37
CA PHE A 180 14.34 -33.49 -17.56
C PHE A 180 15.85 -33.24 -17.67
N LEU A 181 16.32 -32.06 -17.23
CA LEU A 181 17.73 -31.68 -17.24
C LEU A 181 18.64 -32.68 -16.49
N PRO A 182 18.38 -33.05 -15.22
CA PRO A 182 19.21 -34.02 -14.50
C PRO A 182 19.16 -35.41 -15.14
N ALA A 183 17.99 -35.83 -15.65
CA ALA A 183 17.86 -37.10 -16.35
C ALA A 183 18.69 -37.12 -17.65
N PHE A 184 18.63 -36.08 -18.47
CA PHE A 184 19.41 -36.00 -19.72
C PHE A 184 20.93 -36.00 -19.47
N VAL A 185 21.39 -35.32 -18.42
CA VAL A 185 22.82 -35.32 -18.05
C VAL A 185 23.27 -36.72 -17.64
N LEU A 186 22.49 -37.39 -16.78
CA LEU A 186 22.82 -38.74 -16.28
C LEU A 186 22.74 -39.81 -17.38
N LEU A 187 21.72 -39.76 -18.23
CA LEU A 187 21.45 -40.78 -19.25
C LEU A 187 22.13 -40.52 -20.61
N GLY A 188 22.42 -39.25 -20.96
CA GLY A 188 22.95 -38.89 -22.27
C GLY A 188 24.38 -38.37 -22.23
N VAL A 189 24.61 -37.30 -21.47
CA VAL A 189 25.89 -36.57 -21.48
C VAL A 189 27.01 -37.35 -20.80
N VAL A 190 26.77 -37.90 -19.61
CA VAL A 190 27.77 -38.66 -18.84
C VAL A 190 28.30 -39.87 -19.62
N PRO A 191 27.46 -40.76 -20.19
CA PRO A 191 27.94 -41.89 -21.00
C PRO A 191 28.68 -41.47 -22.26
N ALA A 192 28.22 -40.42 -22.95
CA ALA A 192 28.87 -39.94 -24.18
C ALA A 192 30.29 -39.44 -23.91
N ILE A 193 30.48 -38.64 -22.85
CA ILE A 193 31.80 -38.16 -22.44
C ILE A 193 32.69 -39.34 -21.98
N ALA A 194 32.14 -40.28 -21.21
CA ALA A 194 32.87 -41.47 -20.77
C ALA A 194 33.35 -42.32 -21.97
N GLY A 195 32.52 -42.48 -23.00
CA GLY A 195 32.88 -43.19 -24.23
C GLY A 195 34.03 -42.51 -24.99
N ILE A 196 33.96 -41.19 -25.19
CA ILE A 196 35.01 -40.42 -25.87
C ILE A 196 36.31 -40.43 -25.04
N ALA A 197 36.22 -40.25 -23.73
CA ALA A 197 37.37 -40.31 -22.83
C ALA A 197 38.03 -41.70 -22.86
N SER A 198 37.25 -42.79 -22.90
CA SER A 198 37.81 -44.15 -23.02
C SER A 198 38.50 -44.39 -24.36
N THR A 199 38.05 -43.72 -25.43
CA THR A 199 38.65 -43.83 -26.77
C THR A 199 39.97 -43.04 -26.87
N ILE A 200 40.13 -41.95 -26.12
CA ILE A 200 41.35 -41.11 -26.11
C ILE A 200 42.36 -41.53 -25.04
N LEU A 201 41.91 -41.98 -23.86
CA LEU A 201 42.76 -42.36 -22.74
C LEU A 201 43.26 -43.81 -22.82
N ILE A 202 42.66 -44.63 -23.68
CA ILE A 202 43.17 -45.95 -24.07
C ILE A 202 43.65 -45.88 -25.52
N PRO A 203 44.77 -45.20 -25.82
CA PRO A 203 45.42 -45.39 -27.10
C PRO A 203 46.02 -46.80 -27.10
N ARG A 204 45.36 -47.72 -27.83
CA ARG A 204 46.01 -48.93 -28.33
C ARG A 204 46.84 -48.59 -29.56
#